data_AF-A0A1E4ZW94-F1
#
_entry.id   AF-A0A1E4ZW94-F1
#
_cell.length_a   1.000
_cell.length_b   1.000
_cell.length_c   1.000
_cell.angle_alpha   90.00
_cell.angle_beta   90.00
_cell.angle_gamma   90.00
#
_symmetry.space_group_name_H-M   'P 1'
#
loop_
_entity.id
_entity.type
_entity.pdbx_description
1 polymer ?
#
loop_
_entity_poly.entity_id
_entity_poly.type
_entity_poly.pdbx_seq_one_letter_code
_entity_poly.pdbx_strand_id
1 'polypeptide(L)' 'MLIVLHADLRALGYCNRGARDWFSRHHLDWSAFIHRGIAAEQLLATGDTMAKEVVAVAERRIEAGRIHGR' A
#
# COMPACT_ATOMS: atom_id res chain seq x y z
N MET A 1 -8.78 7.26 8.29
CA MET A 1 -8.32 7.16 6.89
C MET A 1 -6.93 6.55 6.89
N LEU A 2 -6.78 5.33 6.35
CA LEU A 2 -5.49 4.64 6.26
C LEU A 2 -4.85 4.90 4.91
N ILE A 3 -3.63 5.44 4.91
CA ILE A 3 -2.84 5.67 3.71
C ILE A 3 -1.80 4.56 3.58
N VAL A 4 -1.83 3.87 2.45
CA VAL A 4 -0.80 2.92 2.05
C VAL A 4 0.33 3.69 1.38
N LEU A 5 1.56 3.38 1.79
CA LEU A 5 2.78 4.00 1.30
C LEU A 5 3.64 2.97 0.56
N HIS A 6 4.60 3.46 -0.22
CA HIS A 6 5.59 2.62 -0.89
C HIS A 6 6.36 1.72 0.07
N ALA A 7 6.61 2.18 1.31
CA ALA A 7 7.25 1.39 2.35
C ALA A 7 6.48 0.09 2.69
N ASP A 8 5.16 0.09 2.57
CA ASP A 8 4.33 -1.09 2.89
C ASP A 8 4.51 -2.20 1.83
N LEU A 9 4.62 -1.82 0.56
CA LEU A 9 4.99 -2.75 -0.52
C LEU A 9 6.39 -3.32 -0.30
N ARG A 10 7.33 -2.48 0.13
CA ARG A 10 8.71 -2.89 0.39
C ARG A 10 8.81 -3.86 1.58
N ALA A 11 7.98 -3.69 2.60
CA ALA A 11 7.91 -4.60 3.73
C ALA A 11 7.40 -6.01 3.36
N LEU A 12 6.61 -6.13 2.28
CA LEU A 12 6.23 -7.42 1.68
C LEU A 12 7.27 -8.00 0.73
N GLY A 13 8.37 -7.29 0.47
CA GLY A 13 9.39 -7.71 -0.50
C GLY A 13 8.99 -7.51 -1.96
N TYR A 14 7.92 -6.74 -2.24
CA TYR A 14 7.53 -6.48 -3.63
C TYR A 14 8.55 -5.56 -4.31
N CYS A 15 8.93 -5.93 -5.54
CA CYS A 15 9.82 -5.12 -6.36
C CYS A 15 9.06 -3.98 -7.05
N ASN A 16 9.73 -2.85 -7.28
CA ASN A 16 9.12 -1.67 -7.91
C ASN A 16 8.55 -1.97 -9.31
N ARG A 17 9.20 -2.86 -10.07
CA ARG A 17 8.74 -3.25 -11.40
C ARG A 17 7.40 -3.98 -11.32
N GLY A 18 7.33 -5.04 -10.51
CA GLY A 18 6.09 -5.82 -10.33
C GLY A 18 4.96 -4.98 -9.74
N ALA A 19 5.27 -4.12 -8.77
CA ALA A 19 4.28 -3.20 -8.21
C ALA A 19 3.76 -2.19 -9.24
N ARG A 20 4.63 -1.62 -10.09
CA ARG A 20 4.19 -0.72 -11.17
C ARG A 20 3.30 -1.43 -12.18
N ASP A 21 3.67 -2.64 -12.60
CA ASP A 21 2.87 -3.43 -13.53
C ASP A 21 1.50 -3.79 -12.92
N TRP A 22 1.48 -4.12 -11.62
CA TRP A 22 0.25 -4.37 -10.86
C TRP A 22 -0.66 -3.13 -10.79
N PHE A 23 -0.11 -1.95 -10.47
CA PHE A 23 -0.85 -0.68 -10.48
C PHE A 23 -1.47 -0.40 -11.85
N SER A 24 -0.71 -0.64 -12.93
CA SER A 24 -1.22 -0.44 -14.30
C SER A 24 -2.40 -1.35 -14.64
N ARG A 25 -2.43 -2.60 -14.13
CA ARG A 25 -3.55 -3.54 -14.35
C ARG A 25 -4.83 -3.10 -13.67
N HIS A 26 -4.70 -2.37 -12.56
CA HIS A 26 -5.82 -1.86 -11.76
C HIS A 26 -6.17 -0.41 -12.07
N HIS A 27 -5.60 0.17 -13.13
CA HIS A 27 -5.78 1.57 -13.52
C HIS A 27 -5.42 2.57 -12.39
N LEU A 28 -4.44 2.21 -11.55
CA LEU A 28 -3.94 3.03 -10.47
C LEU A 28 -2.69 3.81 -10.90
N ASP A 29 -2.54 5.03 -10.39
CA ASP A 29 -1.40 5.89 -10.71
C ASP A 29 -0.21 5.59 -9.78
N TRP A 30 0.80 4.92 -10.35
CA TRP A 30 2.06 4.61 -9.68
C TRP A 30 2.85 5.87 -9.27
N SER A 31 2.88 6.89 -10.12
CA SER A 31 3.65 8.12 -9.85
C SER A 31 3.05 8.86 -8.65
N ALA A 32 1.73 9.07 -8.69
CA ALA A 32 0.98 9.62 -7.55
C ALA A 32 1.23 8.83 -6.27
N PHE A 33 1.16 7.51 -6.34
CA PHE A 33 1.35 6.65 -5.17
C PHE A 33 2.72 6.80 -4.52
N ILE A 34 3.80 6.92 -5.30
CA ILE A 34 5.15 7.14 -4.73
C ILE A 34 5.25 8.47 -3.98
N HIS A 35 4.58 9.52 -4.47
CA HIS A 35 4.68 10.86 -3.87
C HIS A 35 3.76 11.07 -2.66
N ARG A 36 2.53 10.56 -2.71
CA ARG A 36 1.50 10.85 -1.69
C ARG A 36 0.86 9.62 -1.05
N GLY A 37 1.24 8.41 -1.48
CA GLY A 37 0.54 7.19 -1.14
C GLY A 37 -0.83 7.09 -1.80
N ILE A 38 -1.62 6.11 -1.37
CA ILE A 38 -2.99 5.87 -1.83
C ILE A 38 -3.88 5.46 -0.65
N ALA A 39 -5.17 5.78 -0.70
CA ALA A 39 -6.10 5.34 0.33
C ALA A 39 -6.27 3.82 0.30
N ALA A 40 -6.30 3.18 1.47
CA ALA A 40 -6.50 1.74 1.60
C ALA A 40 -7.81 1.27 0.92
N GLU A 41 -8.87 2.06 1.03
CA GLU A 41 -10.17 1.79 0.39
C GLU A 41 -10.06 1.69 -1.14
N GLN A 42 -9.23 2.52 -1.77
CA GLN A 42 -9.02 2.47 -3.22
C GLN A 42 -8.30 1.18 -3.64
N LEU A 43 -7.37 0.68 -2.82
CA LEU A 43 -6.72 -0.60 -3.06
C LEU A 43 -7.69 -1.76 -2.82
N LEU A 44 -8.47 -1.73 -1.73
CA LEU A 44 -9.46 -2.78 -1.43
C LEU A 44 -10.56 -2.88 -2.49
N ALA A 45 -10.93 -1.75 -3.10
CA ALA A 45 -11.91 -1.72 -4.19
C ALA A 45 -11.49 -2.52 -5.43
N THR A 46 -10.18 -2.80 -5.60
CA THR A 46 -9.69 -3.66 -6.70
C THR A 46 -10.07 -5.14 -6.50
N GLY A 47 -10.41 -5.56 -5.28
CA GLY A 47 -10.68 -6.95 -4.93
C GLY A 47 -9.45 -7.87 -4.94
N ASP A 48 -8.27 -7.33 -5.20
CA ASP A 48 -7.02 -8.06 -5.39
C ASP A 48 -6.43 -8.55 -4.05
N THR A 49 -5.84 -9.74 -4.06
CA THR A 49 -5.19 -10.32 -2.87
C THR A 49 -3.96 -9.51 -2.45
N MET A 50 -3.13 -9.05 -3.39
CA MET A 50 -1.98 -8.19 -3.10
C MET A 50 -2.42 -6.87 -2.46
N ALA A 51 -3.56 -6.31 -2.87
CA ALA A 51 -4.11 -5.11 -2.24
C ALA A 51 -4.44 -5.35 -0.77
N LYS A 52 -5.08 -6.48 -0.45
CA LYS A 52 -5.42 -6.86 0.93
C LYS A 52 -4.16 -7.05 1.78
N GLU A 53 -3.14 -7.73 1.26
CA GLU A 53 -1.87 -7.94 1.97
C GLU A 53 -1.16 -6.62 2.28
N VAL A 54 -1.07 -5.72 1.29
CA VAL A 54 -0.45 -4.41 1.45
C VAL A 54 -1.19 -3.54 2.46
N VAL A 55 -2.53 -3.54 2.44
CA VAL A 55 -3.35 -2.81 3.40
C VAL A 55 -3.12 -3.35 4.82
N ALA A 56 -3.07 -4.67 5.01
CA ALA A 56 -2.79 -5.27 6.32
C ALA A 56 -1.41 -4.88 6.86
N VAL A 57 -0.40 -4.71 6.00
CA VAL A 57 0.91 -4.20 6.41
C VAL A 57 0.84 -2.72 6.81
N ALA A 58 0.11 -1.90 6.07
CA ALA A 58 -0.09 -0.49 6.42
C ALA A 58 -0.81 -0.34 7.77
N GLU A 59 -1.79 -1.20 8.07
CA GLU A 59 -2.46 -1.27 9.38
C GLU A 59 -1.47 -1.58 10.50
N ARG A 60 -0.66 -2.63 10.34
CA ARG A 60 0.37 -3.01 11.31
C ARG A 60 1.39 -1.89 11.55
N ARG A 61 1.79 -1.17 10.51
CA ARG A 61 2.69 -0.01 10.63
C ARG A 61 2.08 1.08 11.50
N ILE A 62 0.82 1.43 11.27
CA ILE A 62 0.12 2.44 12.08
C ILE A 62 -0.04 1.95 13.52
N GLU A 63 -0.37 0.68 13.72
CA GLU A 63 -0.49 0.11 15.05
C GLU A 63 0.84 0.10 15.81
N ALA A 64 1.93 -0.32 15.16
CA ALA A 64 3.28 -0.25 15.74
C ALA A 64 3.70 1.20 16.06
N GLY A 65 3.37 2.15 15.18
CA GLY A 65 3.60 3.58 15.41
C GLY A 65 2.76 4.17 16.54
N ARG A 66 1.56 3.62 16.81
CA ARG A 66 0.74 3.98 17.97
C ARG A 66 1.29 3.43 19.28
N ILE A 67 1.80 2.20 19.26
CA ILE A 67 2.34 1.54 20.46
C ILE A 67 3.68 2.15 20.90
N HIS A 68 4.47 2.70 19.96
CA HIS A 68 5.73 3.39 20.28
C HIS A 68 5.56 4.92 20.48
N GLY A 69 4.31 5.40 20.52
CA GLY A 69 3.96 6.81 20.61
C GLY A 69 3.56 7.26 22.01
N ARG A 70 4.44 7.09 23.01
CA ARG A 70 4.73 8.00 24.14
C ARG A 70 5.71 7.36 25.12
#